data_AF-T1G6C0-F1
#
_entry.id   AF-T1G6C0-F1
#
_cell.length_a   1.000
_cell.length_b   1.000
_cell.length_c   1.000
_cell.angle_alpha   90.00
_cell.angle_beta   90.00
_cell.angle_gamma   90.00
#
_symmetry.space_group_name_H-M   'P 1'
#
loop_
_entity.id
_entity.type
_entity.pdbx_description
1 polymer ?
#
loop_
_entity_poly.entity_id
_entity_poly.type
_entity_poly.pdbx_seq_one_letter_code
_entity_poly.pdbx_strand_id
1 'polypeptide(L)' 'IQQRQAANLRERKRMQSINEAFEGLRAHIPTLPYEKRLSKVDTLRLAIGYIGKLTFYLFSFSFFH' A
#
# COMPACT_ATOMS: atom_id res chain seq x y z
N ILE A 1 -17.81 -3.90 -31.32
CA ILE A 1 -18.15 -3.12 -30.10
C ILE A 1 -18.10 -3.99 -28.83
N GLN A 2 -18.72 -5.17 -28.83
CA GLN A 2 -18.71 -6.10 -27.68
C GLN A 2 -17.30 -6.47 -27.15
N GLN A 3 -16.32 -6.72 -28.02
CA GLN A 3 -14.94 -7.03 -27.59
C GLN A 3 -14.26 -5.88 -26.84
N ARG A 4 -14.48 -4.62 -27.29
CA ARG A 4 -13.96 -3.43 -26.60
C ARG A 4 -14.62 -3.24 -25.23
N GLN A 5 -15.93 -3.46 -25.13
CA GLN A 5 -16.66 -3.39 -23.86
C GLN A 5 -16.17 -4.46 -22.87
N ALA A 6 -15.97 -5.69 -23.34
CA ALA A 6 -15.44 -6.77 -22.52
C ALA A 6 -14.00 -6.48 -22.03
N ALA A 7 -13.16 -5.90 -22.88
CA ALA A 7 -11.81 -5.48 -22.50
C ALA A 7 -11.83 -4.37 -21.44
N ASN A 8 -12.66 -3.35 -21.61
CA ASN A 8 -12.82 -2.25 -20.64
C ASN A 8 -13.30 -2.76 -19.27
N LEU A 9 -14.23 -3.72 -19.25
CA LEU A 9 -14.71 -4.32 -18.01
C LEU A 9 -13.60 -5.08 -17.27
N ARG A 10 -12.78 -5.85 -18.01
CA ARG A 10 -11.64 -6.55 -17.42
C ARG A 10 -10.64 -5.58 -16.81
N GLU A 11 -10.31 -4.50 -17.51
CA GLU A 11 -9.38 -3.50 -17.00
C GLU A 11 -9.94 -2.76 -15.77
N ARG A 12 -11.24 -2.46 -15.76
CA ARG A 12 -11.90 -1.89 -14.58
C ARG A 12 -11.78 -2.82 -13.37
N LYS A 13 -12.06 -4.12 -13.54
CA LYS A 13 -11.91 -5.11 -12.46
C LYS A 13 -10.47 -5.22 -11.96
N ARG A 14 -9.50 -5.21 -12.88
CA ARG A 14 -8.07 -5.22 -12.55
C ARG A 14 -7.70 -3.99 -11.71
N MET A 15 -8.13 -2.80 -12.14
CA MET A 15 -7.85 -1.56 -11.42
C MET A 15 -8.54 -1.51 -10.06
N GLN A 16 -9.75 -2.08 -9.94
CA GLN A 16 -10.45 -2.19 -8.66
C GLN A 16 -9.64 -3.05 -7.66
N SER A 17 -9.19 -4.24 -8.08
CA SER A 17 -8.36 -5.11 -7.26
C SER A 17 -7.06 -4.42 -6.81
N ILE A 18 -6.41 -3.65 -7.69
CA ILE A 18 -5.23 -2.85 -7.33
C ILE A 18 -5.57 -1.80 -6.28
N ASN A 19 -6.69 -1.09 -6.42
CA ASN A 19 -7.08 -0.06 -5.47
C ASN A 19 -7.43 -0.66 -4.09
N GLU A 20 -8.10 -1.82 -4.05
CA GLU A 20 -8.38 -2.56 -2.81
C GLU A 20 -7.08 -2.96 -2.10
N ALA A 21 -6.09 -3.46 -2.84
CA ALA A 21 -4.76 -3.75 -2.29
C ALA A 21 -4.06 -2.49 -1.73
N PHE A 22 -4.22 -1.34 -2.40
CA PHE A 22 -3.69 -0.05 -1.90
C PHE A 22 -4.38 0.40 -0.62
N GLU A 23 -5.70 0.22 -0.48
CA GLU A 23 -6.38 0.49 0.79
C GLU A 23 -5.92 -0.44 1.90
N GLY A 24 -5.76 -1.73 1.60
CA GLY A 24 -5.18 -2.70 2.52
C GLY A 24 -3.78 -2.26 2.98
N LEU A 25 -2.91 -1.83 2.06
CA LEU A 25 -1.59 -1.32 2.40
C LEU A 25 -1.66 -0.08 3.31
N ARG A 26 -2.53 0.89 3.00
CA ARG A 26 -2.70 2.10 3.83
C ARG A 26 -3.13 1.78 5.26
N ALA A 27 -3.99 0.78 5.45
CA ALA A 27 -4.43 0.38 6.79
C ALA A 27 -3.29 -0.15 7.68
N HIS A 28 -2.19 -0.62 7.10
CA HIS A 28 -1.01 -1.11 7.83
C HIS A 28 0.07 -0.04 8.01
N ILE A 29 -0.06 1.11 7.33
CA ILE A 29 0.88 2.21 7.50
C ILE A 29 0.44 3.01 8.74
N PRO A 30 1.33 3.24 9.72
CA PRO A 30 1.00 4.04 10.87
C PRO A 30 0.82 5.51 10.46
N THR A 31 -0.44 5.96 10.39
CA THR A 31 -0.84 7.35 10.13
C THR A 31 -1.73 7.88 11.25
N LEU A 32 -1.85 9.21 11.37
CA LEU A 32 -2.78 9.79 12.33
C LEU A 32 -4.25 9.55 11.88
N PRO A 33 -5.21 9.41 12.81
CA PRO A 33 -6.61 9.12 12.48
C PRO A 33 -7.28 10.19 11.59
N TYR A 34 -6.81 11.42 11.68
CA TYR A 34 -7.35 12.59 10.96
C TYR A 34 -6.50 12.96 9.73
N GLU A 35 -5.51 12.14 9.39
CA GLU A 35 -4.59 12.44 8.31
C GLU A 35 -5.27 12.21 6.95
N LYS A 36 -5.00 13.11 6.01
CA LYS A 36 -5.54 13.03 4.66
C LYS A 36 -5.15 11.69 4.02
N ARG A 37 -6.08 11.07 3.29
CA ARG A 37 -5.82 9.82 2.55
C ARG A 37 -4.57 9.96 1.68
N LEU A 38 -3.60 9.09 1.94
CA LEU A 38 -2.29 9.10 1.30
C LEU A 38 -2.39 8.88 -0.22
N SER A 39 -1.58 9.61 -0.98
CA SER A 39 -1.41 9.34 -2.41
C SER A 39 -0.78 7.96 -2.63
N LYS A 40 -0.92 7.40 -3.85
CA LYS A 40 -0.31 6.08 -4.17
C LYS A 40 1.22 6.09 -3.97
N VAL A 41 1.87 7.19 -4.36
CA VAL A 41 3.34 7.33 -4.22
C VAL A 41 3.73 7.43 -2.75
N ASP A 42 3.02 8.24 -1.97
CA ASP A 42 3.33 8.41 -0.55
C ASP A 42 3.07 7.12 0.24
N THR A 43 2.00 6.39 -0.11
CA THR A 43 1.70 5.06 0.45
C THR A 43 2.89 4.11 0.25
N LEU A 44 3.45 4.04 -0.96
CA LEU A 44 4.59 3.17 -1.24
C LEU A 44 5.86 3.63 -0.51
N ARG A 45 6.14 4.94 -0.49
CA ARG A 45 7.31 5.49 0.21
C ARG A 45 7.25 5.22 1.72
N LEU A 46 6.10 5.45 2.33
CA LEU A 46 5.89 5.20 3.76
C LEU A 46 5.96 3.70 4.08
N ALA A 47 5.38 2.83 3.25
CA ALA A 47 5.48 1.39 3.44
C ALA A 47 6.94 0.90 3.43
N ILE A 48 7.74 1.34 2.45
CA ILE A 48 9.18 0.99 2.38
C ILE A 48 9.91 1.50 3.63
N GLY A 49 9.69 2.77 3.99
CA GLY A 49 10.31 3.35 5.19
C GLY A 49 9.91 2.62 6.47
N TYR A 50 8.65 2.21 6.59
CA TYR A 50 8.14 1.50 7.75
C TYR A 50 8.74 0.10 7.89
N ILE A 51 8.82 -0.66 6.79
CA ILE A 51 9.51 -1.95 6.77
C ILE A 51 10.97 -1.77 7.18
N GLY A 52 11.68 -0.77 6.64
CA GLY A 52 13.06 -0.46 7.00
C GLY A 52 13.23 -0.12 8.49
N LYS A 53 12.31 0.67 9.05
CA LYS A 53 12.31 1.04 10.48
C LYS A 53 12.07 -0.17 11.38
N LEU A 54 11.09 -1.01 11.07
CA LEU A 54 10.82 -2.25 11.81
C LEU A 54 12.03 -3.20 11.76
N THR A 55 12.62 -3.34 10.58
CA THR A 55 13.81 -4.15 10.36
C THR A 55 14.98 -3.65 11.22
N PHE A 56 15.23 -2.34 11.21
CA PHE A 56 16.25 -1.72 12.06
C PHE A 56 16.02 -2.01 13.55
N TYR A 57 14.80 -1.84 14.05
CA TYR A 57 14.50 -2.14 15.45
C TYR A 57 14.74 -3.59 15.83
N LEU A 58 14.34 -4.54 14.98
CA LEU A 58 14.57 -5.96 15.22
C LEU A 58 16.06 -6.30 15.26
N PHE A 59 16.85 -5.73 14.33
CA PHE A 59 18.30 -5.91 14.34
C PHE A 59 18.92 -5.28 15.57
N SER A 60 18.64 -4.01 15.88
CA SER A 60 19.19 -3.35 17.06
C SER A 60 18.84 -4.13 18.33
N PHE A 61 17.58 -4.54 18.51
CA PHE A 61 17.17 -5.34 19.66
C PHE A 61 17.95 -6.65 19.79
N SER A 62 18.25 -7.32 18.66
CA SER A 62 19.02 -8.57 18.65
C SER A 62 20.51 -8.38 18.97
N PHE A 63 21.06 -7.18 18.80
CA PHE A 63 22.46 -6.87 19.15
C PHE A 63 22.64 -6.40 20.60
N PHE A 64 21.56 -6.02 21.29
CA PHE A 64 21.61 -5.58 22.69
C PHE A 64 21.40 -6.71 23.73
N HIS A 65 21.11 -7.94 23.28
CA HIS A 65 21.03 -9.14 24.11
C HIS A 65 22.22 -10.05 23.84
#